data_AF-A0A919CCR1-F1
#
_entry.id   AF-A0A919CCR1-F1
#
_cell.length_a   1.000
_cell.length_b   1.000
_cell.length_c   1.000
_cell.angle_alpha   90.00
_cell.angle_beta   90.00
_cell.angle_gamma   90.00
#
_symmetry.space_group_name_H-M   'P 1'
#
loop_
_entity.id
_entity.type
_entity.pdbx_description
1 polymer ?
#
loop_
_entity_poly.entity_id
_entity_poly.type
_entity_poly.pdbx_seq_one_letter_code
_entity_poly.pdbx_strand_id
1 'polypeptide(L)' 'MLAGHVGEEGVRRPRQAYGGHPVSYTSHLLPPPRLIALLRGAGFALDTQIVDEPAEGATRTHATFLAHRPA' A
#
# COMPACT_ATOMS: atom_id res chain seq x y z
N MET A 1 -4.28 -10.66 -4.46
CA MET A 1 -4.83 -9.44 -3.81
C MET A 1 -3.70 -8.74 -3.07
N LEU A 2 -3.57 -7.43 -3.22
CA LEU A 2 -2.61 -6.58 -2.52
C LEU A 2 -3.39 -5.46 -1.82
N ALA A 3 -3.17 -5.24 -0.52
CA ALA A 3 -3.81 -4.16 0.21
C ALA A 3 -2.85 -3.52 1.21
N GLY A 4 -3.01 -2.23 1.45
CA GLY A 4 -2.19 -1.51 2.42
C GLY A 4 -2.33 0.00 2.35
N HIS A 5 -1.52 0.68 3.16
CA HIS A 5 -1.42 2.13 3.13
C HIS A 5 -0.77 2.60 1.83
N VAL A 6 -1.35 3.62 1.21
CA VAL A 6 -0.82 4.26 -0.01
C VAL A 6 -0.75 5.77 0.17
N GLY A 7 0.00 6.43 -0.72
CA GLY A 7 0.16 7.87 -0.73
C GLY A 7 1.40 8.27 -1.50
N GLU A 8 1.78 9.54 -1.42
CA GLU A 8 3.02 10.03 -2.01
C GLU A 8 4.24 9.21 -1.59
N GLU A 9 5.23 9.14 -2.47
CA GLU A 9 6.44 8.35 -2.21
C GLU A 9 7.14 8.83 -0.95
N GLY A 10 7.41 7.90 -0.04
CA GLY A 10 8.02 8.23 1.24
C GLY A 10 8.55 7.03 1.99
N VAL A 11 9.55 7.26 2.85
CA VAL A 11 10.12 6.23 3.71
C VAL A 11 9.71 6.49 5.15
N ARG A 12 9.27 5.44 5.85
CA ARG A 12 8.92 5.47 7.27
C ARG A 12 9.82 4.49 8.01
N ARG A 13 10.36 4.93 9.16
CA ARG A 13 11.16 4.11 10.07
C ARG A 13 10.71 4.33 11.51
N PRO A 14 9.50 3.87 11.88
CA PRO A 14 9.01 4.05 13.24
C PRO A 14 9.90 3.28 14.21
N ARG A 15 10.12 3.86 15.40
CA ARG A 15 10.78 3.18 16.52
C ARG A 15 9.78 2.50 17.46
N GLN A 16 8.51 2.91 17.38
CA GLN A 16 7.41 2.36 18.17
C GLN A 16 6.15 2.21 17.30
N ALA A 17 5.39 1.14 17.49
CA ALA A 17 4.11 0.87 16.83
C ALA A 17 3.23 -0.06 17.69
N TYR A 18 2.02 -0.39 17.21
CA TYR A 18 1.12 -1.38 17.84
C TYR A 18 0.82 -1.14 19.33
N GLY A 19 0.55 0.11 19.73
CA GLY A 19 0.30 0.43 21.14
C GLY A 19 1.57 0.74 21.95
N GLY A 20 2.64 1.20 21.29
CA GLY A 20 3.87 1.67 21.95
C GLY A 20 5.00 0.64 22.02
N HIS A 21 4.83 -0.53 21.39
CA HIS A 21 5.86 -1.56 21.33
C HIS A 21 7.05 -1.12 20.47
N PRO A 22 8.30 -1.39 20.91
CA PRO A 22 9.48 -1.17 20.09
C PRO A 22 9.42 -1.97 18.79
N VAL A 23 9.77 -1.33 17.68
CA VAL A 23 9.84 -1.97 16.36
C VAL A 23 11.06 -1.51 15.58
N SER A 24 11.53 -2.34 14.66
CA SER A 24 12.68 -2.06 13.79
C SER A 24 12.35 -2.47 12.35
N TYR A 25 11.51 -1.68 11.67
CA TYR A 25 11.25 -1.87 10.25
C TYR A 25 11.35 -0.56 9.48
N THR A 26 11.63 -0.69 8.19
CA THR A 26 11.46 0.38 7.22
C THR A 26 10.27 0.02 6.34
N SER A 27 9.35 0.96 6.13
CA SER A 27 8.29 0.82 5.14
C SER A 27 8.36 1.94 4.11
N HIS A 28 8.00 1.60 2.88
CA HIS A 28 7.93 2.52 1.76
C HIS A 28 6.46 2.75 1.45
N LEU A 29 6.03 4.01 1.52
CA LEU A 29 4.74 4.44 1.01
C LEU A 29 4.92 4.68 -0.48
N LEU A 30 4.08 4.06 -1.30
CA LEU A 30 4.10 4.20 -2.75
C LEU A 30 2.72 4.68 -3.24
N PRO A 31 2.68 5.52 -4.29
CA PRO A 31 1.43 5.98 -4.85
C PRO A 31 0.77 4.83 -5.62
N PRO A 32 -0.57 4.76 -5.69
CA PRO A 32 -1.26 3.68 -6.37
C PRO A 32 -0.80 3.40 -7.81
N PRO A 33 -0.55 4.42 -8.67
CA PRO A 33 -0.01 4.19 -10.02
C PRO A 33 1.32 3.43 -10.02
N ARG A 34 2.19 3.66 -9.03
CA ARG A 34 3.47 2.95 -8.91
C ARG A 34 3.27 1.49 -8.56
N LEU A 35 2.34 1.19 -7.66
CA LEU A 35 1.99 -0.20 -7.31
C LEU A 35 1.39 -0.95 -8.50
N ILE A 36 0.52 -0.31 -9.29
CA ILE A 36 -0.06 -0.90 -10.51
C ILE A 36 1.04 -1.21 -11.54
N ALA A 37 1.98 -0.28 -11.73
CA ALA A 37 3.11 -0.50 -12.64
C ALA A 37 3.99 -1.67 -12.19
N LEU A 38 4.23 -1.82 -10.88
CA LEU A 38 4.98 -2.95 -10.33
C LEU A 38 4.24 -4.29 -10.52
N LEU A 39 2.92 -4.32 -10.27
CA LEU A 39 2.10 -5.52 -10.51
C LEU A 39 2.14 -5.95 -11.97
N ARG A 40 1.98 -4.99 -12.90
CA ARG A 40 2.08 -5.25 -14.35
C ARG A 40 3.47 -5.73 -14.75
N GLY A 41 4.52 -5.09 -14.24
CA GLY A 41 5.91 -5.50 -14.47
C GLY A 41 6.22 -6.90 -13.94
N ALA A 42 5.50 -7.35 -12.91
CA ALA A 42 5.60 -8.71 -12.35
C ALA A 42 4.72 -9.75 -13.08
N GLY A 43 4.10 -9.38 -14.21
CA GLY A 43 3.28 -10.28 -15.02
C GLY A 43 1.85 -10.47 -14.51
N PHE A 44 1.34 -9.56 -13.69
CA PHE A 44 -0.06 -9.57 -13.27
C PHE A 44 -0.90 -8.60 -14.10
N ALA A 45 -2.10 -9.03 -14.48
CA ALA A 45 -3.16 -8.15 -14.94
C ALA A 45 -3.94 -7.61 -13.72
N LEU A 46 -4.32 -6.33 -13.77
CA LEU A 46 -5.12 -5.69 -12.73
C LEU A 46 -6.60 -5.82 -13.10
N ASP A 47 -7.39 -6.42 -12.20
CA ASP A 47 -8.84 -6.58 -12.39
C ASP A 47 -9.61 -5.40 -11.81
N THR A 48 -9.27 -4.99 -10.58
CA THR A 48 -9.90 -3.86 -9.92
C THR A 48 -8.97 -3.19 -8.92
N GLN A 49 -9.28 -1.93 -8.62
CA GLN A 49 -8.64 -1.13 -7.59
C GLN A 49 -9.70 -0.37 -6.81
N ILE A 50 -9.55 -0.38 -5.49
CA ILE A 50 -10.32 0.45 -4.55
C ILE A 50 -9.31 1.33 -3.81
N VAL A 51 -9.56 2.64 -3.78
CA VAL A 51 -8.80 3.60 -2.97
C VAL A 51 -9.77 4.19 -1.96
N ASP A 52 -9.58 3.84 -0.69
CA ASP A 52 -10.42 4.28 0.40
C ASP A 52 -9.94 5.64 0.89
N GLU A 53 -10.86 6.60 0.94
CA GLU A 53 -10.60 7.85 1.66
C GLU A 53 -10.29 7.53 3.13
N PRO A 54 -9.37 8.27 3.77
CA PRO A 54 -9.08 8.06 5.18
C PRO A 54 -10.37 8.21 6.00
N ALA A 55 -10.66 7.24 6.86
CA ALA A 55 -11.75 7.36 7.82
C ALA A 55 -11.57 8.61 8.70
N GLU A 56 -12.65 9.10 9.30
CA GLU A 56 -12.63 10.29 10.14
C GLU A 56 -11.59 10.14 11.27
N GLY A 57 -10.60 11.03 11.32
CA GLY A 57 -9.48 10.97 12.27
C GLY A 57 -8.27 10.09 11.84
N ALA A 58 -8.37 9.36 10.73
CA ALA A 58 -7.24 8.65 10.14
C ALA A 58 -6.47 9.56 9.17
N THR A 59 -5.14 9.50 9.19
CA THR A 59 -4.28 10.32 8.33
C THR A 59 -3.86 9.62 7.04
N ARG A 60 -4.24 8.34 6.84
CA ARG A 60 -3.67 7.52 5.78
C ARG A 60 -4.73 6.90 4.89
N THR A 61 -4.56 7.09 3.60
CA THR A 61 -5.32 6.45 2.53
C THR A 61 -4.96 4.97 2.45
N HIS A 62 -5.96 4.12 2.28
CA HIS A 62 -5.77 2.71 2.00
C HIS A 62 -6.11 2.42 0.54
N ALA A 63 -5.44 1.44 -0.04
CA ALA A 63 -5.88 0.89 -1.33
C ALA A 63 -5.82 -0.63 -1.32
N THR A 64 -6.76 -1.21 -2.07
CA THR A 64 -6.84 -2.63 -2.35
C THR A 64 -6.80 -2.84 -3.87
N PHE A 65 -5.95 -3.75 -4.33
CA PHE A 65 -5.79 -4.14 -5.72
C PHE A 65 -6.09 -5.64 -5.87
N LEU A 66 -7.01 -5.97 -6.78
CA LEU A 66 -7.21 -7.34 -7.24
C LEU A 66 -6.46 -7.52 -8.56
N ALA A 67 -5.62 -8.54 -8.60
CA ALA A 67 -4.79 -8.83 -9.76
C ALA A 67 -4.62 -10.34 -9.87
N HIS A 68 -4.57 -10.83 -11.11
CA HIS A 68 -4.35 -12.23 -11.44
C HIS A 68 -3.16 -12.35 -12.40
N ARG A 69 -2.56 -13.54 -12.45
CA ARG A 69 -1.57 -13.86 -13.49
C ARG A 69 -2.34 -14.39 -14.70
N PRO A 70 -2.19 -13.80 -15.90
CA PRO A 70 -2.78 -14.35 -17.12
C PRO A 70 -2.23 -15.77 -17.40
N ALA A 71 -3.05 -16.60 -18.04
CA ALA A 71 -2.70 -17.95 -18.46
C ALA A 71 -1.62 -17.96 -19.55
#